data_AF-A0A9N7VFD1-F1
#
_entry.id   AF-A0A9N7VFD1-F1
#
_cell.length_a   1.000
_cell.length_b   1.000
_cell.length_c   1.000
_cell.angle_alpha   90.00
_cell.angle_beta   90.00
_cell.angle_gamma   90.00
#
_symmetry.space_group_name_H-M   'P 1'
#
loop_
_entity.id
_entity.type
_entity.pdbx_description
1 polymer ?
#
loop_
_entity_poly.entity_id
_entity_poly.type
_entity_poly.pdbx_seq_one_letter_code
_entity_poly.pdbx_strand_id
1 'polypeptide(L)'
;MPFFATTVTGCFIRAVFDDSFSDPPQCVAEIVSVIEMKHYYEFGSKRTNLVLNLRHAGEEQIVTLRSVSNQEFTKSESKEWKRAMIAAGTKVPTPEMIASKEKSIKEALDPTFTQGE
;
A
#
# COMPACT_ATOMS: atom_id res chain seq x y z
N MET A 1 -1.16 13.06 -11.39
CA MET A 1 -1.14 13.64 -10.03
C MET A 1 0.31 13.75 -9.61
N PRO A 2 0.87 14.96 -9.50
CA PRO A 2 2.27 15.15 -9.09
C PRO A 2 2.56 14.66 -7.66
N PHE A 3 1.52 14.48 -6.83
CA PHE A 3 1.64 14.08 -5.42
C PHE A 3 1.31 12.60 -5.15
N PHE A 4 1.11 11.77 -6.18
CA PHE A 4 0.67 10.38 -6.01
C PHE A 4 1.58 9.62 -5.04
N ALA A 5 2.90 9.67 -5.25
CA ALA A 5 3.88 8.99 -4.40
C ALA A 5 3.78 9.44 -2.94
N THR A 6 3.70 10.75 -2.69
CA THR A 6 3.59 11.32 -1.35
C THR A 6 2.27 10.95 -0.66
N THR A 7 1.17 10.93 -1.40
CA THR A 7 -0.17 10.59 -0.87
C THR A 7 -0.28 9.12 -0.49
N VAL A 8 0.25 8.21 -1.31
CA VAL A 8 0.10 6.76 -1.08
C VAL A 8 1.16 6.17 -0.16
N THR A 9 2.30 6.85 0.03
CA THR A 9 3.35 6.38 0.95
C THR A 9 2.84 6.34 2.38
N GLY A 10 3.03 5.22 3.07
CA GLY A 10 2.51 4.92 4.40
C GLY A 10 1.03 4.54 4.43
N CYS A 11 0.40 4.31 3.28
CA CYS A 11 -0.92 3.68 3.19
C CYS A 11 -0.77 2.15 3.17
N PHE A 12 -1.86 1.45 3.50
CA PHE A 12 -1.91 0.00 3.47
C PHE A 12 -2.76 -0.46 2.28
N ILE A 13 -2.29 -1.50 1.61
CA ILE A 13 -3.01 -2.11 0.49
C ILE A 13 -3.11 -3.63 0.66
N ARG A 14 -4.09 -4.21 -0.01
CA ARG A 14 -4.23 -5.65 -0.16
C ARG A 14 -3.49 -6.06 -1.41
N ALA A 15 -2.47 -6.90 -1.27
CA ALA A 15 -1.71 -7.38 -2.41
C ALA A 15 -1.65 -8.91 -2.40
N VAL A 16 -1.63 -9.48 -3.59
CA VAL A 16 -1.37 -10.91 -3.82
C VAL A 16 0.08 -11.04 -4.27
N PHE A 17 0.82 -11.89 -3.59
CA PHE A 17 2.23 -12.15 -3.84
C PHE A 17 2.39 -13.56 -4.41
N ASP A 18 3.30 -13.72 -5.37
CA ASP A 18 3.58 -14.98 -6.07
C ASP A 18 4.45 -15.97 -5.24
N ASP A 19 4.28 -16.00 -3.90
CA ASP A 19 4.90 -16.92 -2.90
C ASP A 19 6.08 -16.36 -2.05
N SER A 20 6.34 -16.99 -0.89
CA SER A 20 7.34 -16.72 0.17
C SER A 20 7.24 -15.41 0.96
N PHE A 21 6.71 -14.32 0.38
CA PHE A 21 6.62 -13.01 1.06
C PHE A 21 5.54 -12.95 2.16
N SER A 22 4.55 -13.84 2.05
CA SER A 22 3.46 -13.92 2.99
C SER A 22 2.80 -15.28 2.90
N ASP A 23 2.55 -15.91 4.06
CA ASP A 23 1.62 -17.02 4.19
C ASP A 23 0.44 -16.57 5.06
N PRO A 24 -0.79 -16.43 4.50
CA PRO A 24 -1.18 -16.71 3.12
C PRO A 24 -0.66 -15.68 2.10
N PRO A 25 -0.56 -16.03 0.80
CA PRO A 25 0.02 -15.18 -0.26
C PRO A 25 -0.74 -13.87 -0.52
N GLN A 26 -1.93 -13.73 0.05
CA GLN A 26 -2.72 -12.51 0.00
C GLN A 26 -2.68 -11.84 1.37
N CYS A 27 -2.00 -10.69 1.45
CA CYS A 27 -1.80 -10.02 2.73
C CYS A 27 -1.91 -8.50 2.64
N VAL A 28 -1.93 -7.91 3.84
CA VAL A 28 -1.87 -6.48 4.04
C VAL A 28 -0.42 -6.05 4.03
N ALA A 29 -0.08 -5.10 3.16
CA ALA A 29 1.26 -4.54 3.09
C ALA A 29 1.21 -3.01 3.09
N GLU A 30 2.22 -2.40 3.70
CA GLU A 30 2.42 -0.95 3.73
C GLU A 30 3.15 -0.50 2.47
N ILE A 31 2.71 0.59 1.84
CA ILE A 31 3.47 1.21 0.75
C ILE A 31 4.63 2.01 1.35
N VAL A 32 5.86 1.54 1.17
CA VAL A 32 7.07 2.24 1.61
C VAL A 32 7.47 3.33 0.62
N SER A 33 7.37 3.05 -0.67
CA SER A 33 7.69 4.01 -1.71
C SER A 33 7.07 3.64 -3.06
N VAL A 34 7.01 4.61 -3.96
CA VAL A 34 6.62 4.43 -5.36
C VAL A 34 7.86 4.63 -6.22
N ILE A 35 8.11 3.69 -7.13
CA ILE A 35 9.30 3.68 -7.98
C ILE A 35 8.85 3.74 -9.44
N GLU A 36 9.53 4.57 -10.24
CA GLU A 36 9.35 4.60 -11.70
C GLU A 36 10.35 3.67 -12.37
N MET A 37 9.85 2.68 -13.10
CA MET A 37 10.66 1.78 -13.93
C MET A 37 10.90 2.36 -15.33
N LYS A 38 11.92 1.83 -16.01
CA LYS A 38 12.22 2.19 -17.41
C LYS A 38 11.22 1.60 -18.41
N HIS A 39 10.63 0.45 -18.09
CA HIS A 39 9.69 -0.26 -18.95
C HIS A 39 8.25 -0.01 -18.51
N TYR A 40 7.38 0.23 -19.49
CA TYR A 40 5.95 0.38 -19.28
C TYR A 40 5.26 -0.99 -19.38
N TYR A 41 4.24 -1.18 -18.54
CA TYR A 41 3.34 -2.31 -18.60
C TYR A 41 1.88 -1.84 -18.65
N GLU A 42 0.97 -2.70 -19.11
CA GLU A 42 -0.44 -2.34 -19.21
C GLU A 42 -1.14 -2.49 -17.86
N PHE A 43 -1.98 -1.54 -17.47
CA PHE A 43 -2.76 -1.57 -16.25
C PHE A 43 -4.19 -1.12 -16.58
N GLY A 44 -5.09 -2.09 -16.66
CA GLY A 44 -6.42 -1.89 -17.23
C GLY A 44 -6.31 -1.44 -18.70
N SER A 45 -6.86 -0.26 -19.02
CA SER A 45 -6.81 0.35 -20.35
C SER A 45 -5.65 1.34 -20.55
N LYS A 46 -4.80 1.55 -19.53
CA LYS A 46 -3.69 2.52 -19.57
C LYS A 46 -2.35 1.80 -19.49
N ARG A 47 -1.27 2.50 -19.83
CA ARG A 47 0.10 2.05 -19.57
C ARG A 47 0.69 2.82 -18.40
N THR A 48 1.43 2.12 -17.55
CA THR A 48 2.14 2.69 -16.42
C THR A 48 3.50 2.03 -16.29
N ASN A 49 4.47 2.77 -15.77
CA ASN A 49 5.79 2.27 -15.41
C ASN A 49 6.00 2.32 -13.88
N LEU A 50 4.95 2.62 -13.12
CA LEU A 50 5.02 2.71 -11.66
C LEU A 50 5.02 1.31 -11.05
N VAL A 51 5.84 1.12 -10.03
CA VAL A 51 5.81 -0.04 -9.16
C VAL A 51 5.81 0.41 -7.70
N LEU A 52 5.31 -0.43 -6.82
CA LEU A 52 5.17 -0.13 -5.40
C LEU A 52 6.19 -0.97 -4.64
N ASN A 53 6.97 -0.32 -3.78
CA ASN A 53 7.73 -1.03 -2.76
C ASN A 53 6.82 -1.25 -1.56
N LEU A 54 6.50 -2.50 -1.27
CA LEU A 54 5.58 -2.89 -0.21
C LEU A 54 6.33 -3.54 0.94
N ARG A 55 5.89 -3.27 2.17
CA ARG A 55 6.44 -3.87 3.39
C ARG A 55 5.41 -4.69 4.14
N HIS A 56 5.80 -5.91 4.50
CA HIS A 56 5.03 -6.81 5.34
C HIS A 56 5.95 -7.41 6.41
N ALA A 57 5.62 -7.22 7.69
CA ALA A 57 6.36 -7.81 8.82
C ALA A 57 7.90 -7.55 8.77
N GLY A 58 8.31 -6.40 8.24
CA GLY A 58 9.74 -6.03 8.13
C GLY A 58 10.42 -6.47 6.83
N GLU A 59 9.77 -7.32 6.02
CA GLU A 59 10.24 -7.69 4.68
C GLU A 59 9.68 -6.73 3.64
N GLU A 60 10.51 -6.35 2.66
CA GLU A 60 10.13 -5.44 1.57
C GLU A 60 10.15 -6.16 0.22
N GLN A 61 9.13 -5.92 -0.61
CA GLN A 61 9.05 -6.45 -1.97
C GLN A 61 8.47 -5.43 -2.94
N ILE A 62 9.13 -5.32 -4.09
CA ILE A 62 8.67 -4.49 -5.21
C ILE A 62 7.66 -5.28 -6.02
N VAL A 63 6.46 -4.73 -6.16
CA VAL A 63 5.39 -5.32 -6.97
C VAL A 63 4.79 -4.32 -7.95
N THR A 64 4.18 -4.84 -9.01
CA THR A 64 3.43 -4.01 -9.94
C THR A 64 2.04 -3.69 -9.38
N LEU A 65 1.42 -2.61 -9.88
CA LEU A 65 0.04 -2.26 -9.50
C LEU A 65 -0.97 -3.37 -9.82
N ARG A 66 -0.65 -4.33 -10.70
CA ARG A 66 -1.52 -5.46 -11.04
C ARG A 66 -1.75 -6.42 -9.87
N SER A 67 -0.79 -6.49 -8.95
CA SER A 67 -0.86 -7.36 -7.76
C SER A 67 -1.79 -6.80 -6.68
N VAL A 68 -2.26 -5.56 -6.83
CA VAL A 68 -3.12 -4.87 -5.86
C VAL A 68 -4.58 -5.26 -6.06
N SER A 69 -5.24 -5.67 -4.98
CA SER A 69 -6.64 -6.03 -4.96
C SER A 69 -7.51 -4.83 -4.57
N ASN A 70 -8.65 -4.66 -5.25
CA ASN A 70 -9.64 -3.63 -4.93
C ASN A 70 -10.64 -4.05 -3.84
N GLN A 71 -10.50 -5.24 -3.26
CA GLN A 71 -11.39 -5.68 -2.18
C GLN A 71 -10.93 -5.15 -0.83
N GLU A 72 -11.90 -4.94 0.07
CA GLU A 72 -11.64 -4.55 1.44
C GLU A 72 -10.84 -5.62 2.20
N PHE A 73 -10.10 -5.18 3.22
CA PHE A 73 -9.44 -6.10 4.13
C PHE A 73 -10.46 -6.90 4.92
N THR A 74 -10.30 -8.21 4.93
CA THR A 74 -11.07 -9.07 5.82
C THR A 74 -10.53 -8.99 7.25
N LYS A 75 -11.38 -9.32 8.22
CA LYS A 75 -10.99 -9.42 9.64
C LYS A 75 -9.87 -10.45 9.85
N SER A 76 -9.87 -11.53 9.08
CA SER A 76 -8.86 -12.58 9.16
C SER A 76 -7.50 -12.08 8.68
N GLU A 77 -7.43 -11.44 7.50
CA GLU A 77 -6.18 -10.86 6.97
C GLU A 77 -5.61 -9.80 7.92
N SER A 78 -6.46 -8.93 8.45
CA SER A 78 -6.04 -7.88 9.40
C SER A 78 -5.49 -8.49 10.70
N LYS A 79 -6.06 -9.60 11.17
CA LYS A 79 -5.59 -10.31 12.36
C LYS A 79 -4.27 -11.02 12.10
N GLU A 80 -4.11 -11.64 10.95
CA GLU A 80 -2.88 -12.35 10.58
C GLU A 80 -1.73 -11.37 10.34
N TRP A 81 -1.99 -10.27 9.64
CA TRP A 81 -1.03 -9.18 9.50
C TRP A 81 -0.54 -8.65 10.84
N LYS A 82 -1.44 -8.41 11.81
CA LYS A 82 -1.04 -7.99 13.16
C LYS A 82 -0.15 -9.03 13.85
N ARG A 83 -0.46 -10.32 13.69
CA ARG A 83 0.36 -11.41 14.25
C ARG A 83 1.75 -11.42 13.64
N ALA A 84 1.86 -11.33 12.31
CA ALA A 84 3.12 -11.29 11.59
C ALA A 84 3.97 -10.08 12.02
N MET A 85 3.36 -8.89 12.11
CA MET A 85 4.05 -7.67 12.56
C MET A 85 4.57 -7.80 14.00
N ILE A 86 3.77 -8.36 14.93
CA ILE A 86 4.20 -8.61 16.31
C ILE A 86 5.32 -9.65 16.38
N ALA A 87 5.20 -10.75 15.62
CA ALA A 87 6.19 -11.81 15.57
C ALA A 87 7.54 -11.31 15.03
N ALA A 88 7.52 -10.43 14.03
CA ALA A 88 8.71 -9.78 13.49
C ALA A 88 9.24 -8.61 14.34
N GLY A 89 8.61 -8.30 15.49
CA GLY A 89 8.99 -7.16 16.32
C GLY A 89 8.80 -5.80 15.65
N THR A 90 7.99 -5.74 14.59
CA THR A 90 7.69 -4.51 13.86
C THR A 90 6.57 -3.74 14.56
N LYS A 91 6.69 -2.41 14.64
CA LYS A 91 5.67 -1.57 15.26
C LYS A 91 4.36 -1.66 14.48
N VAL A 92 3.31 -2.12 15.17
CA VAL A 92 1.94 -2.05 14.65
C VAL A 92 1.44 -0.60 14.84
N PRO A 93 0.95 0.07 13.78
CA PRO A 93 0.38 1.41 13.91
C PRO A 93 -0.79 1.40 14.88
N THR A 94 -0.88 2.43 15.73
CA THR A 94 -2.00 2.58 16.65
C THR A 94 -3.27 2.97 15.88
N PRO A 95 -4.46 2.69 16.44
CA PRO A 95 -5.72 3.13 15.83
C PRO A 95 -5.77 4.63 15.54
N GLU A 96 -5.13 5.44 16.39
CA GLU A 96 -5.02 6.89 16.22
C GLU A 96 -4.18 7.28 14.99
N MET A 97 -3.05 6.59 14.75
CA MET A 97 -2.24 6.81 13.55
C MET A 97 -3.02 6.46 12.28
N ILE A 98 -3.81 5.38 12.31
CA ILE A 98 -4.67 4.97 11.19
C ILE A 98 -5.74 6.04 10.93
N ALA A 99 -6.44 6.50 11.96
CA ALA A 99 -7.48 7.53 11.84
C ALA A 99 -6.92 8.86 11.30
N SER A 100 -5.74 9.27 11.77
CA SER A 100 -5.05 10.46 11.26
C SER A 100 -4.69 10.32 9.78
N LYS A 101 -4.19 9.14 9.38
CA LYS A 101 -3.82 8.89 7.97
C LYS A 101 -5.05 8.86 7.06
N GLU A 102 -6.14 8.23 7.51
CA GLU A 102 -7.42 8.20 6.79
C GLU A 102 -7.93 9.63 6.55
N LYS A 103 -7.82 10.50 7.56
CA LYS A 103 -8.16 11.91 7.42
C LYS A 103 -7.31 12.60 6.34
N SER A 104 -5.98 12.42 6.37
CA SER A 104 -5.09 13.02 5.36
C SER A 104 -5.37 12.53 3.93
N ILE A 105 -5.76 11.26 3.75
CA ILE A 105 -6.16 10.73 2.43
C ILE A 105 -7.46 11.38 1.97
N LYS A 106 -8.45 11.53 2.87
CA LYS A 106 -9.71 12.22 2.56
C LYS A 106 -9.48 13.68 2.19
N GLU A 107 -8.60 14.37 2.92
CA GLU A 107 -8.21 15.75 2.62
C GLU A 107 -7.48 15.87 1.27
N ALA A 108 -6.63 14.90 0.91
CA ALA A 108 -5.95 14.86 -0.39
C ALA A 108 -6.88 14.50 -1.56
N LEU A 109 -8.02 13.86 -1.30
CA LEU A 109 -9.07 13.57 -2.28
C LEU A 109 -10.06 14.73 -2.45
N ASP A 110 -10.05 15.70 -1.53
CA ASP A 110 -10.94 16.86 -1.60
C ASP A 110 -10.45 17.81 -2.72
N PRO A 111 -11.23 18.00 -3.80
CA PRO A 111 -10.83 18.82 -4.95
C PRO A 111 -10.67 20.31 -4.61
N THR A 112 -11.06 20.75 -3.41
CA THR A 112 -10.90 22.13 -2.94
C THR A 112 -9.44 22.54 -2.71
N PHE A 113 -8.49 21.60 -2.67
CA PHE A 113 -7.06 21.89 -2.58
C PHE A 113 -6.35 22.08 -3.94
N THR A 114 -7.13 22.22 -5.03
CA THR A 114 -6.59 22.50 -6.38
C THR A 114 -6.54 24.01 -6.71
N GLN A 115 -6.29 24.87 -5.72
CA GLN A 115 -5.98 26.27 -5.99
C GLN A 115 -5.00 26.83 -4.96
N GLY A 116 -3.72 26.80 -5.33
CA GLY A 116 -2.68 27.59 -4.66
C GLY A 116 -1.39 26.83 -4.47
N GLU A 117 -0.63 26.64 -5.56
CA GLU A 117 0.81 26.98 -5.66
C GLU A 117 1.25 26.86 -7.13
#